data_AF-A0A382YUX3-F1
#
_entry.id   AF-A0A382YUX3-F1
#
_cell.length_a   1.000
_cell.length_b   1.000
_cell.length_c   1.000
_cell.angle_alpha   90.00
_cell.angle_beta   90.00
_cell.angle_gamma   90.00
#
_symmetry.space_group_name_H-M   'P 1'
#
loop_
_entity.id
_entity.type
_entity.pdbx_description
1 polymer ?
#
loop_
_entity_poly.entity_id
_entity_poly.type
_entity_poly.pdbx_seq_one_letter_code
_entity_poly.pdbx_strand_id
1 'polypeptide(L)'
;NEASALTTGVTIATTANTGSAAGNYPVAPSGAASDKYVLTFVDGTLLVTNLTPQTIAWGQDFSSASINQIVDLNATASSNLPVVYTVSDASIADLAVTLQANLDSWWKFNETGATTIADASGTGSSSHTAVLIGSDGSTNWSDAGPPIVRQGKFPDGALTLDGTNDYAFTSGYKGITGTDRRTFSGWFKTSTANKPLISYGAAGTGTLFEVSITSGGAAKVDFGGASITGGSSLANGAWHHIAVTVPEGGNSGSAKLYVDG
;
A
#
# COMPACT_ATOMS: atom_id res chain seq x y z
N ASN A 1 -27.50 -39.49 9.95
CA ASN A 1 -26.21 -38.99 9.41
C ASN A 1 -25.54 -40.13 8.67
N GLU A 2 -25.82 -40.28 7.38
CA GLU A 2 -25.29 -41.35 6.53
C GLU A 2 -23.93 -40.91 5.99
N ALA A 3 -22.85 -41.19 6.73
CA ALA A 3 -21.49 -40.87 6.31
C ALA A 3 -20.94 -41.82 5.22
N SER A 4 -21.74 -42.77 4.73
CA SER A 4 -21.27 -43.91 3.90
C SER A 4 -22.28 -44.31 2.81
N ALA A 5 -22.80 -43.35 2.03
CA ALA A 5 -23.77 -43.66 0.95
C ALA A 5 -23.17 -44.42 -0.25
N LEU A 6 -21.84 -44.48 -0.35
CA LEU A 6 -21.10 -45.23 -1.36
C LEU A 6 -20.43 -46.45 -0.72
N THR A 7 -20.57 -47.61 -1.35
CA THR A 7 -19.84 -48.84 -1.00
C THR A 7 -18.44 -48.86 -1.62
N THR A 8 -18.24 -48.15 -2.73
CA THR A 8 -16.93 -47.88 -3.36
C THR A 8 -16.84 -46.41 -3.76
N GLY A 9 -15.71 -45.76 -3.47
CA GLY A 9 -15.45 -44.37 -3.85
C GLY A 9 -15.26 -44.18 -5.37
N VAL A 10 -15.38 -42.94 -5.84
CA VAL A 10 -15.15 -42.60 -7.24
C VAL A 10 -13.66 -42.56 -7.57
N THR A 11 -13.29 -43.12 -8.72
CA THR A 11 -11.98 -42.98 -9.34
C THR A 11 -12.07 -41.95 -10.46
N ILE A 12 -11.18 -40.97 -10.45
CA ILE A 12 -11.09 -39.95 -11.50
C ILE A 12 -9.87 -40.23 -12.39
N ALA A 13 -10.08 -40.28 -13.70
CA ALA A 13 -9.01 -40.44 -14.68
C ALA A 13 -8.90 -39.22 -15.60
N THR A 14 -7.68 -38.79 -15.90
CA THR A 14 -7.37 -37.78 -16.93
C THR A 14 -5.99 -38.04 -17.51
N THR A 15 -5.76 -37.61 -18.75
CA THR A 15 -4.44 -37.66 -19.40
C THR A 15 -3.57 -36.43 -19.09
N ALA A 16 -4.13 -35.41 -18.44
CA ALA A 16 -3.40 -34.22 -18.02
C ALA A 16 -2.37 -34.55 -16.93
N ASN A 17 -1.18 -33.97 -17.04
CA ASN A 17 -0.12 -34.02 -16.02
C ASN A 17 0.60 -32.66 -15.94
N THR A 18 1.60 -32.54 -15.06
CA THR A 18 2.33 -31.28 -14.83
C THR A 18 3.10 -30.74 -16.05
N GLY A 19 3.29 -31.55 -17.09
CA GLY A 19 3.92 -31.16 -18.36
C GLY A 19 2.93 -31.03 -19.53
N SER A 20 1.62 -31.14 -19.30
CA SER A 20 0.60 -30.99 -20.34
C SER A 20 0.62 -29.59 -20.96
N ALA A 21 0.62 -29.51 -22.29
CA ALA A 21 0.46 -28.26 -23.01
C ALA A 21 -0.95 -27.67 -22.81
N ALA A 22 -1.16 -26.43 -23.26
CA ALA A 22 -2.49 -25.83 -23.25
C ALA A 22 -3.48 -26.67 -24.09
N GLY A 23 -4.66 -26.93 -23.55
CA GLY A 23 -5.68 -27.77 -24.19
C GLY A 23 -6.76 -28.24 -23.23
N ASN A 24 -7.76 -28.91 -23.79
CA ASN A 24 -8.84 -29.54 -23.04
C ASN A 24 -8.52 -31.02 -22.81
N TYR A 25 -8.56 -31.43 -21.55
CA TYR A 25 -8.30 -32.80 -21.14
C TYR A 25 -9.56 -33.40 -20.51
N PRO A 26 -10.08 -34.51 -21.06
CA PRO A 26 -11.22 -35.20 -20.47
C PRO A 26 -10.93 -35.63 -19.03
N VAL A 27 -11.93 -35.52 -18.18
CA VAL A 27 -11.91 -36.00 -16.78
C VAL A 27 -13.04 -37.01 -16.64
N ALA A 28 -12.72 -38.29 -16.63
CA ALA A 28 -13.68 -39.37 -16.63
C ALA A 28 -13.82 -39.97 -15.20
N PRO A 29 -14.96 -39.79 -14.53
CA PRO A 29 -15.25 -40.46 -13.27
C PRO A 29 -15.71 -41.92 -13.50
N SER A 30 -15.32 -42.83 -12.61
CA SER A 30 -15.64 -44.26 -12.71
C SER A 30 -15.58 -44.95 -11.34
N GLY A 31 -15.93 -46.24 -11.28
CA GLY A 31 -15.63 -47.12 -10.15
C GLY A 31 -16.48 -46.97 -8.89
N ALA A 32 -17.27 -45.90 -8.77
CA ALA A 32 -18.16 -45.71 -7.63
C ALA A 32 -19.30 -46.74 -7.63
N ALA A 33 -19.64 -47.24 -6.43
CA ALA A 33 -20.74 -48.18 -6.22
C ALA A 33 -21.57 -47.76 -5.01
N SER A 34 -22.86 -48.07 -5.03
CA SER A 34 -23.79 -47.88 -3.92
C SER A 34 -24.82 -49.02 -3.93
N ASP A 35 -25.24 -49.45 -2.75
CA ASP A 35 -26.36 -50.37 -2.55
C ASP A 35 -27.72 -49.63 -2.55
N LYS A 36 -27.72 -48.29 -2.44
CA LYS A 36 -28.93 -47.46 -2.33
C LYS A 36 -29.24 -46.63 -3.58
N TYR A 37 -28.23 -46.34 -4.42
CA TYR A 37 -28.37 -45.44 -5.55
C TYR A 37 -27.81 -46.02 -6.85
N VAL A 38 -28.48 -45.72 -7.97
CA VAL A 38 -27.92 -45.90 -9.31
C VAL A 38 -27.11 -44.65 -9.65
N LEU A 39 -25.83 -44.81 -9.96
CA LEU A 39 -24.92 -43.72 -10.25
C LEU A 39 -24.79 -43.53 -11.76
N THR A 40 -24.83 -42.28 -12.22
CA THR A 40 -24.52 -41.91 -13.60
C THR A 40 -23.26 -41.08 -13.61
N PHE A 41 -22.27 -41.49 -14.42
CA PHE A 41 -21.03 -40.77 -14.59
C PHE A 41 -21.17 -39.79 -15.75
N VAL A 42 -20.74 -38.56 -15.52
CA VAL A 42 -20.71 -37.50 -16.54
C VAL A 42 -19.27 -37.05 -16.66
N ASP A 43 -18.73 -37.12 -17.87
CA ASP A 43 -17.36 -36.68 -18.14
C ASP A 43 -17.25 -35.16 -17.97
N GLY A 44 -16.22 -34.76 -17.22
CA GLY A 44 -15.80 -33.38 -17.08
C GLY A 44 -14.69 -33.02 -18.08
N THR A 45 -14.29 -31.76 -18.07
CA THR A 45 -13.14 -31.28 -18.85
C THR A 45 -12.26 -30.41 -17.96
N LEU A 46 -10.98 -30.75 -17.90
CA LEU A 46 -9.94 -29.88 -17.35
C LEU A 46 -9.38 -29.03 -18.48
N LEU A 47 -9.54 -27.71 -18.38
CA LEU A 47 -8.93 -26.75 -19.28
C LEU A 47 -7.55 -26.36 -18.75
N VAL A 48 -6.49 -26.73 -19.46
CA VAL A 48 -5.14 -26.23 -19.22
C VAL A 48 -4.93 -25.03 -20.14
N THR A 49 -4.70 -23.85 -19.57
CA THR A 49 -4.43 -22.63 -20.34
C THR A 49 -2.95 -22.38 -20.44
N ASN A 50 -2.51 -21.79 -21.56
CA ASN A 50 -1.13 -21.32 -21.67
C ASN A 50 -0.92 -20.13 -20.73
N LEU A 51 0.18 -20.13 -19.97
CA LEU A 51 0.62 -18.91 -19.31
C LEU A 51 1.11 -17.94 -20.41
N THR A 52 0.68 -16.69 -20.35
CA THR A 52 1.27 -15.64 -21.20
C THR A 52 2.64 -15.34 -20.62
N PRO A 53 3.74 -15.49 -21.40
CA PRO A 53 5.07 -15.12 -20.91
C PRO A 53 5.08 -13.66 -20.47
N GLN A 54 5.50 -13.42 -19.23
CA GLN A 54 5.70 -12.06 -18.72
C GLN A 54 7.16 -11.64 -18.91
N THR A 55 7.35 -10.40 -19.33
CA THR A 55 8.67 -9.82 -19.51
C THR A 55 8.75 -8.49 -18.77
N ILE A 56 9.93 -8.22 -18.22
CA ILE A 56 10.31 -6.88 -17.77
C ILE A 56 11.24 -6.31 -18.84
N ALA A 57 10.81 -5.23 -19.49
CA ALA A 57 11.63 -4.52 -20.46
C ALA A 57 12.35 -3.37 -19.77
N TRP A 58 13.66 -3.28 -19.99
CA TRP A 58 14.52 -2.23 -19.44
C TRP A 58 14.87 -1.25 -20.56
N GLY A 59 14.43 0.01 -20.42
CA GLY A 59 14.74 1.09 -21.36
C GLY A 59 15.93 1.96 -20.93
N GLN A 60 16.60 1.61 -19.83
CA GLN A 60 17.75 2.33 -19.29
C GLN A 60 19.02 2.04 -20.06
N ASP A 61 19.84 3.07 -20.22
CA ASP A 61 21.23 2.95 -20.65
C ASP A 61 22.16 3.49 -19.54
N PHE A 62 22.98 2.61 -18.98
CA PHE A 62 23.97 2.94 -17.94
C PHE A 62 25.37 3.16 -18.50
N SER A 63 25.58 3.04 -19.83
CA SER A 63 26.91 3.14 -20.44
C SER A 63 27.61 4.48 -20.21
N SER A 64 26.85 5.54 -19.96
CA SER A 64 27.32 6.89 -19.67
C SER A 64 27.14 7.30 -18.20
N ALA A 65 26.78 6.37 -17.31
CA ALA A 65 26.55 6.67 -15.91
C ALA A 65 27.85 7.16 -15.23
N SER A 66 27.75 8.26 -14.49
CA SER A 66 28.86 8.88 -13.74
C SER A 66 28.60 8.84 -12.23
N ILE A 67 29.67 8.97 -11.44
CA ILE A 67 29.55 9.07 -9.97
C ILE A 67 28.66 10.27 -9.63
N ASN A 68 27.73 10.08 -8.68
CA ASN A 68 26.71 11.05 -8.26
C ASN A 68 25.64 11.40 -9.32
N GLN A 69 25.55 10.64 -10.42
CA GLN A 69 24.45 10.77 -11.36
C GLN A 69 23.19 10.08 -10.82
N ILE A 70 22.04 10.74 -11.01
CA ILE A 70 20.74 10.12 -10.82
C ILE A 70 20.29 9.55 -12.17
N VAL A 71 19.87 8.29 -12.17
CA VAL A 71 19.33 7.60 -13.35
C VAL A 71 17.90 7.18 -13.07
N ASP A 72 16.98 7.54 -13.96
CA ASP A 72 15.57 7.18 -13.81
C ASP A 72 15.37 5.67 -14.04
N LEU A 73 14.70 5.01 -13.10
CA LEU A 73 14.23 3.64 -13.23
C LEU A 73 12.91 3.61 -14.03
N ASN A 74 12.91 2.95 -15.20
CA ASN A 74 11.96 3.08 -16.30
C ASN A 74 11.57 1.71 -16.88
N ALA A 75 11.77 0.64 -16.11
CA ALA A 75 11.37 -0.69 -16.53
C ALA A 75 9.85 -0.80 -16.66
N THR A 76 9.39 -1.59 -17.62
CA THR A 76 7.96 -1.83 -17.87
C THR A 76 7.67 -3.33 -17.83
N ALA A 77 6.58 -3.73 -17.17
CA ALA A 77 6.12 -5.11 -17.15
C ALA A 77 5.07 -5.32 -18.25
N SER A 78 5.18 -6.42 -19.01
CA SER A 78 4.18 -6.76 -20.04
C SER A 78 2.78 -7.05 -19.48
N SER A 79 2.67 -7.26 -18.17
CA SER A 79 1.41 -7.40 -17.44
C SER A 79 0.72 -6.08 -17.09
N ASN A 80 1.38 -4.94 -17.28
CA ASN A 80 0.99 -3.61 -16.76
C ASN A 80 0.94 -3.52 -15.22
N LEU A 81 1.44 -4.52 -14.51
CA LEU A 81 1.61 -4.43 -13.06
C LEU A 81 2.81 -3.54 -12.71
N PRO A 82 2.82 -2.89 -11.52
CA PRO A 82 3.98 -2.13 -11.06
C PRO A 82 5.27 -2.97 -11.01
N VAL A 83 6.40 -2.35 -11.36
CA VAL A 83 7.73 -2.95 -11.21
C VAL A 83 8.32 -2.51 -9.87
N VAL A 84 8.74 -3.47 -9.06
CA VAL A 84 9.42 -3.23 -7.77
C VAL A 84 10.93 -3.43 -7.95
N TYR A 85 11.72 -2.50 -7.42
CA TYR A 85 13.18 -2.53 -7.48
C TYR A 85 13.78 -2.84 -6.11
N THR A 86 14.87 -3.59 -6.09
CA THR A 86 15.70 -3.82 -4.91
C THR A 86 17.15 -3.63 -5.29
N VAL A 87 17.93 -2.97 -4.43
CA VAL A 87 19.36 -2.80 -4.63
C VAL A 87 20.10 -3.90 -3.88
N SER A 88 20.96 -4.64 -4.59
CA SER A 88 21.73 -5.74 -4.02
C SER A 88 22.97 -5.29 -3.25
N ASP A 89 23.52 -4.10 -3.57
CA ASP A 89 24.69 -3.52 -2.91
C ASP A 89 24.57 -2.00 -2.83
N ALA A 90 24.16 -1.51 -1.65
CA ALA A 90 23.95 -0.10 -1.38
C ALA A 90 25.25 0.74 -1.34
N SER A 91 26.44 0.10 -1.35
CA SER A 91 27.71 0.82 -1.39
C SER A 91 28.10 1.31 -2.80
N ILE A 92 27.50 0.73 -3.84
CA ILE A 92 27.77 1.04 -5.25
C ILE A 92 26.70 1.97 -5.83
N ALA A 93 25.43 1.69 -5.55
CA ALA A 93 24.28 2.49 -5.93
C ALA A 93 23.24 2.34 -4.83
N ASP A 94 22.43 3.36 -4.58
CA ASP A 94 21.28 3.26 -3.67
C ASP A 94 20.02 3.64 -4.44
N LEU A 95 18.86 3.17 -3.99
CA LEU A 95 17.61 3.72 -4.50
C LEU A 95 17.58 5.17 -4.06
N ALA A 96 17.67 6.08 -5.03
CA ALA A 96 17.33 7.46 -4.78
C ALA A 96 15.82 7.50 -4.44
N VAL A 97 15.49 7.39 -3.14
CA VAL A 97 14.39 8.21 -2.63
C VAL A 97 14.84 9.62 -2.96
N THR A 98 14.25 10.19 -4.01
CA THR A 98 14.58 11.48 -4.61
C THR A 98 15.08 12.40 -3.52
N LEU A 99 16.40 12.63 -3.46
CA LEU A 99 17.17 13.38 -2.44
C LEU A 99 16.33 13.79 -1.23
N GLN A 100 16.66 13.40 0.01
CA GLN A 100 15.98 13.95 1.22
C GLN A 100 15.72 15.47 1.12
N ALA A 101 16.64 16.23 0.51
CA ALA A 101 16.52 17.65 0.16
C ALA A 101 15.36 18.07 -0.79
N ASN A 102 14.71 17.15 -1.49
CA ASN A 102 13.53 17.34 -2.33
C ASN A 102 12.23 17.04 -1.58
N LEU A 103 12.31 16.45 -0.37
CA LEU A 103 11.16 16.36 0.50
C LEU A 103 10.90 17.76 1.06
N ASP A 104 9.64 18.19 1.00
CA ASP A 104 9.21 19.40 1.67
C ASP A 104 9.19 19.16 3.19
N SER A 105 8.60 18.04 3.63
CA SER A 105 8.58 17.59 5.02
C SER A 105 8.68 16.07 5.15
N TRP A 106 9.32 15.60 6.23
CA TRP A 106 9.42 14.18 6.54
C TRP A 106 9.43 13.91 8.04
N TRP A 107 8.29 13.48 8.59
CA TRP A 107 8.21 13.04 9.99
C TRP A 107 8.42 11.53 10.09
N LYS A 108 9.53 11.13 10.73
CA LYS A 108 9.88 9.71 10.92
C LYS A 108 9.13 9.05 12.07
N PHE A 109 8.56 9.85 12.97
CA PHE A 109 7.85 9.38 14.15
C PHE A 109 8.69 8.45 15.03
N ASN A 110 10.00 8.73 15.16
CA ASN A 110 10.98 7.88 15.85
C ASN A 110 11.50 8.48 17.17
N GLU A 111 10.76 9.43 17.75
CA GLU A 111 11.10 10.09 19.00
C GLU A 111 10.96 9.16 20.23
N THR A 112 11.80 9.38 21.24
CA THR A 112 11.91 8.50 22.42
C THR A 112 11.19 9.02 23.67
N GLY A 113 10.45 10.13 23.57
CA GLY A 113 9.76 10.74 24.71
C GLY A 113 9.56 12.26 24.59
N ALA A 114 9.63 12.81 23.37
CA ALA A 114 9.42 14.23 23.13
C ALA A 114 7.98 14.52 22.72
N THR A 115 7.49 15.73 23.04
CA THR A 115 6.23 16.28 22.51
C THR A 115 6.41 16.92 21.13
N THR A 116 7.63 16.94 20.60
CA THR A 116 7.93 17.49 19.27
C THR A 116 8.31 16.36 18.33
N ILE A 117 7.83 16.43 17.09
CA ILE A 117 8.12 15.47 16.03
C ILE A 117 9.02 16.16 15.03
N ALA A 118 10.27 15.71 14.95
CA ALA A 118 11.28 16.37 14.14
C ALA A 118 10.98 16.18 12.66
N ASP A 119 11.05 17.29 11.91
CA ASP A 119 11.10 17.23 10.47
C ASP A 119 12.50 16.81 10.01
N ALA A 120 12.56 15.68 9.32
CA ALA A 120 13.78 15.06 8.82
C ALA A 120 14.00 15.32 7.33
N SER A 121 13.28 16.22 6.65
CA SER A 121 13.51 16.52 5.23
C SER A 121 14.85 17.23 4.93
N GLY A 122 15.55 17.78 5.93
CA GLY A 122 16.88 18.39 5.76
C GLY A 122 17.19 19.54 6.73
N THR A 123 18.37 20.15 6.61
CA THR A 123 18.92 21.16 7.56
C THR A 123 18.76 22.63 7.12
N GLY A 124 17.70 22.98 6.37
CA GLY A 124 17.53 24.32 5.79
C GLY A 124 16.33 25.13 6.32
N SER A 125 16.60 26.06 7.25
CA SER A 125 15.83 27.27 7.70
C SER A 125 14.33 27.21 8.04
N SER A 126 13.57 26.21 7.62
CA SER A 126 12.19 26.00 8.03
C SER A 126 12.04 24.54 8.44
N SER A 127 12.50 24.19 9.64
CA SER A 127 12.15 22.89 10.21
C SER A 127 10.63 22.86 10.42
N HIS A 128 9.92 21.93 9.77
CA HIS A 128 8.48 21.75 9.95
C HIS A 128 8.21 20.87 11.17
N THR A 129 8.97 21.09 12.25
CA THR A 129 8.83 20.33 13.49
C THR A 129 7.39 20.48 13.98
N ALA A 130 6.70 19.35 14.09
CA ALA A 130 5.35 19.33 14.60
C ALA A 130 5.38 19.29 16.13
N VAL A 131 4.36 19.83 16.75
CA VAL A 131 4.10 19.69 18.19
C VAL A 131 2.93 18.74 18.34
N LEU A 132 3.08 17.75 19.20
CA LEU A 132 2.00 16.86 19.60
C LEU A 132 1.05 17.63 20.52
N ILE A 133 -0.23 17.61 20.18
CA ILE A 133 -1.33 18.21 20.93
C ILE A 133 -2.24 17.08 21.40
N GLY A 134 -2.83 17.24 22.59
CA GLY A 134 -3.74 16.26 23.20
C GLY A 134 -3.06 15.34 24.23
N SER A 135 -1.74 15.19 24.15
CA SER A 135 -0.93 14.32 25.02
C SER A 135 0.44 14.93 25.39
N ASP A 136 1.06 14.42 26.45
CA ASP A 136 2.46 14.71 26.84
C ASP A 136 3.49 13.85 26.08
N GLY A 137 3.03 13.02 25.15
CA GLY A 137 3.86 12.18 24.28
C GLY A 137 4.34 10.89 24.93
N SER A 138 4.22 10.72 26.25
CA SER A 138 4.75 9.55 26.95
C SER A 138 4.11 8.22 26.51
N THR A 139 2.86 8.26 26.05
CA THR A 139 2.10 7.09 25.59
C THR A 139 2.01 6.98 24.06
N ASN A 140 2.36 8.02 23.31
CA ASN A 140 2.24 8.05 21.85
C ASN A 140 3.41 7.36 21.14
N TRP A 141 4.51 7.18 21.86
CA TRP A 141 5.74 6.52 21.41
C TRP A 141 5.95 5.15 22.07
N SER A 142 4.98 4.68 22.85
CA SER A 142 5.21 3.71 23.94
C SER A 142 5.71 2.34 23.49
N ASP A 143 6.69 1.84 24.25
CA ASP A 143 7.30 0.51 24.21
C ASP A 143 6.66 -0.48 25.23
N ALA A 144 5.36 -0.82 25.16
CA ALA A 144 4.77 -1.88 26.03
C ALA A 144 3.43 -2.42 25.50
N GLY A 145 3.10 -3.73 25.50
CA GLY A 145 3.60 -4.86 26.29
C GLY A 145 3.81 -6.19 25.51
N PRO A 146 3.89 -7.35 26.21
CA PRO A 146 4.81 -8.44 25.82
C PRO A 146 4.36 -9.34 24.66
N PRO A 147 5.29 -9.79 23.78
CA PRO A 147 6.74 -9.50 23.76
C PRO A 147 7.03 -8.14 23.06
N ILE A 148 7.90 -7.31 23.68
CA ILE A 148 7.94 -5.84 23.53
C ILE A 148 8.89 -5.37 22.41
N VAL A 149 8.40 -4.57 21.46
CA VAL A 149 9.17 -3.69 20.54
C VAL A 149 8.28 -2.49 20.16
N ARG A 150 8.84 -1.29 20.00
CA ARG A 150 8.22 -0.11 19.37
C ARG A 150 7.43 -0.55 18.13
N GLN A 151 6.10 -0.59 18.22
CA GLN A 151 5.27 -1.19 17.17
C GLN A 151 5.01 -0.20 16.04
N GLY A 152 5.89 -0.21 15.04
CA GLY A 152 5.68 0.48 13.77
C GLY A 152 5.42 -0.51 12.63
N LYS A 153 5.15 0.03 11.44
CA LYS A 153 5.35 -0.73 10.20
C LYS A 153 6.82 -1.09 10.02
N PHE A 154 7.71 -0.20 10.49
CA PHE A 154 9.16 -0.33 10.47
C PHE A 154 9.72 -0.43 11.90
N PRO A 155 10.96 -0.96 12.06
CA PRO A 155 11.59 -1.16 13.38
C PRO A 155 11.74 0.11 14.19
N ASP A 156 11.83 1.26 13.51
CA ASP A 156 11.98 2.56 14.15
C ASP A 156 10.70 3.04 14.82
N GLY A 157 9.58 2.31 14.73
CA GLY A 157 8.28 2.55 15.38
C GLY A 157 7.32 3.47 14.61
N ALA A 158 6.30 4.00 15.30
CA ALA A 158 5.27 4.87 14.73
C ALA A 158 4.63 5.78 15.80
N LEU A 159 3.99 6.87 15.37
CA LEU A 159 3.17 7.73 16.22
C LEU A 159 1.81 7.07 16.45
N THR A 160 1.45 6.85 17.71
CA THR A 160 0.12 6.38 18.11
C THR A 160 -0.73 7.57 18.55
N LEU A 161 -1.97 7.65 18.07
CA LEU A 161 -2.95 8.67 18.47
C LEU A 161 -4.16 7.95 19.06
N ASP A 162 -4.73 8.48 20.13
CA ASP A 162 -5.84 7.83 20.86
C ASP A 162 -7.20 7.88 20.11
N GLY A 163 -7.28 8.69 19.05
CA GLY A 163 -8.47 8.88 18.23
C GLY A 163 -9.49 9.89 18.78
N THR A 164 -9.22 10.50 19.94
CA THR A 164 -10.09 11.48 20.61
C THR A 164 -9.68 12.90 20.26
N ASN A 165 -8.50 13.32 20.70
CA ASN A 165 -8.02 14.70 20.61
C ASN A 165 -6.51 14.80 20.31
N ASP A 166 -5.83 13.68 20.12
CA ASP A 166 -4.41 13.65 19.78
C ASP A 166 -4.16 13.97 18.30
N TYR A 167 -3.25 14.91 18.04
CA TYR A 167 -2.74 15.19 16.68
C TYR A 167 -1.38 15.90 16.71
N ALA A 168 -0.62 15.73 15.63
CA ALA A 168 0.60 16.49 15.38
C ALA A 168 0.26 17.79 14.62
N PHE A 169 0.79 18.92 15.07
CA PHE A 169 0.53 20.22 14.49
C PHE A 169 1.81 21.00 14.17
N THR A 170 1.93 21.43 12.92
CA THR A 170 3.01 22.31 12.46
C THR A 170 2.53 23.75 12.41
N SER A 171 2.98 24.58 13.34
CA SER A 171 2.59 26.00 13.35
C SER A 171 3.23 26.74 12.17
N GLY A 172 2.45 27.59 11.49
CA GLY A 172 2.92 28.43 10.38
C GLY A 172 3.11 27.71 9.04
N TYR A 173 3.38 26.41 9.04
CA TYR A 173 3.46 25.60 7.82
C TYR A 173 2.08 25.41 7.18
N LYS A 174 2.00 25.59 5.86
CA LYS A 174 0.74 25.57 5.09
C LYS A 174 0.61 24.34 4.19
N GLY A 175 1.54 23.39 4.28
CA GLY A 175 1.68 22.37 3.25
C GLY A 175 2.29 22.93 1.98
N ILE A 176 2.34 22.09 0.95
CA ILE A 176 2.60 22.52 -0.42
C ILE A 176 1.35 23.27 -0.93
N THR A 177 1.51 24.54 -1.32
CA THR A 177 0.38 25.42 -1.67
C THR A 177 0.30 25.71 -3.17
N GLY A 178 -0.80 26.33 -3.60
CA GLY A 178 -0.96 26.77 -4.99
C GLY A 178 -1.08 25.61 -5.97
N THR A 179 -0.43 25.75 -7.12
CA THR A 179 -0.47 24.80 -8.24
C THR A 179 0.72 23.86 -8.28
N ASP A 180 1.57 23.87 -7.25
CA ASP A 180 2.77 23.04 -7.21
C ASP A 180 2.42 21.56 -7.20
N ARG A 181 3.35 20.75 -7.72
CA ARG A 181 3.26 19.28 -7.67
C ARG A 181 3.22 18.83 -6.22
N ARG A 182 2.32 17.89 -5.92
CA ARG A 182 2.07 17.43 -4.54
C ARG A 182 2.10 15.93 -4.47
N THR A 183 2.85 15.41 -3.50
CA THR A 183 2.81 14.01 -3.13
C THR A 183 2.66 13.89 -1.63
N PHE A 184 1.71 13.07 -1.19
CA PHE A 184 1.65 12.56 0.18
C PHE A 184 1.87 11.05 0.13
N SER A 185 2.72 10.52 1.01
CA SER A 185 2.93 9.09 1.16
C SER A 185 3.11 8.76 2.63
N GLY A 186 2.50 7.67 3.09
CA GLY A 186 2.62 7.27 4.48
C GLY A 186 2.05 5.88 4.74
N TRP A 187 2.46 5.31 5.87
CA TRP A 187 1.86 4.11 6.42
C TRP A 187 0.91 4.48 7.56
N PHE A 188 -0.24 3.83 7.61
CA PHE A 188 -1.20 4.00 8.70
C PHE A 188 -1.75 2.66 9.16
N LYS A 189 -2.24 2.62 10.39
CA LYS A 189 -2.96 1.49 10.99
C LYS A 189 -4.08 2.06 11.84
N THR A 190 -5.32 1.74 11.51
CA THR A 190 -6.49 2.24 12.25
C THR A 190 -7.61 1.23 12.26
N SER A 191 -8.35 1.17 13.36
CA SER A 191 -9.67 0.53 13.47
C SER A 191 -10.82 1.55 13.47
N THR A 192 -10.49 2.84 13.39
CA THR A 192 -11.43 3.97 13.48
C THR A 192 -11.47 4.71 12.15
N ALA A 193 -12.63 4.69 11.50
CA ALA A 193 -12.92 5.47 10.30
C ALA A 193 -13.26 6.93 10.62
N ASN A 194 -13.39 7.77 9.58
CA ASN A 194 -13.75 9.19 9.65
C ASN A 194 -12.79 10.05 10.47
N LYS A 195 -11.49 9.77 10.38
CA LYS A 195 -10.43 10.59 10.97
C LYS A 195 -9.42 10.97 9.87
N PRO A 196 -9.01 12.25 9.78
CA PRO A 196 -7.92 12.64 8.90
C PRO A 196 -6.61 11.97 9.30
N LEU A 197 -5.86 11.51 8.30
CA LEU A 197 -4.47 11.10 8.44
C LEU A 197 -3.54 12.31 8.33
N ILE A 198 -3.85 13.21 7.39
CA ILE A 198 -3.21 14.53 7.24
C ILE A 198 -4.26 15.50 6.69
N SER A 199 -4.19 16.75 7.12
CA SER A 199 -5.04 17.82 6.59
C SER A 199 -4.30 19.15 6.63
N TYR A 200 -4.32 19.88 5.52
CA TYR A 200 -3.88 21.27 5.47
C TYR A 200 -4.75 22.08 4.51
N GLY A 201 -4.78 23.39 4.72
CA GLY A 201 -5.68 24.29 4.01
C GLY A 201 -7.04 24.45 4.71
N ALA A 202 -7.91 25.25 4.10
CA ALA A 202 -9.22 25.60 4.65
C ALA A 202 -10.33 24.88 3.90
N ALA A 203 -11.45 24.62 4.58
CA ALA A 203 -12.66 24.13 3.93
C ALA A 203 -13.11 25.11 2.83
N GLY A 204 -13.10 24.63 1.58
CA GLY A 204 -13.38 25.44 0.40
C GLY A 204 -12.83 24.78 -0.86
N THR A 205 -13.48 25.04 -2.00
CA THR A 205 -13.14 24.34 -3.25
C THR A 205 -11.74 24.71 -3.71
N GLY A 206 -10.87 23.71 -3.77
CA GLY A 206 -9.46 23.86 -4.14
C GLY A 206 -8.56 24.40 -3.02
N THR A 207 -9.09 24.68 -1.83
CA THR A 207 -8.34 25.24 -0.70
C THR A 207 -8.04 24.22 0.41
N LEU A 208 -8.60 23.02 0.32
CA LEU A 208 -8.36 21.91 1.24
C LEU A 208 -7.48 20.85 0.55
N PHE A 209 -6.59 20.23 1.33
CA PHE A 209 -6.01 18.93 1.01
C PHE A 209 -6.10 18.08 2.28
N GLU A 210 -7.04 17.15 2.29
CA GLU A 210 -7.21 16.20 3.39
C GLU A 210 -7.14 14.77 2.87
N VAL A 211 -6.35 13.94 3.54
CA VAL A 211 -6.36 12.49 3.33
C VAL A 211 -6.99 11.85 4.55
N SER A 212 -8.05 11.07 4.36
CA SER A 212 -8.81 10.45 5.44
C SER A 212 -9.34 9.07 5.05
N ILE A 213 -9.86 8.32 6.03
CA ILE A 213 -10.61 7.08 5.79
C ILE A 213 -12.09 7.38 5.95
N THR A 214 -12.89 7.08 4.93
CA THR A 214 -14.35 7.23 4.95
C THR A 214 -15.02 6.29 5.94
N SER A 215 -16.28 6.56 6.31
CA SER A 215 -17.11 5.66 7.13
C SER A 215 -17.24 4.26 6.53
N GLY A 216 -17.21 4.15 5.19
CA GLY A 216 -17.21 2.89 4.46
C GLY A 216 -15.85 2.18 4.42
N GLY A 217 -14.82 2.73 5.06
CA GLY A 217 -13.48 2.14 5.10
C GLY A 217 -12.65 2.32 3.84
N ALA A 218 -13.07 3.14 2.88
CA ALA A 218 -12.25 3.54 1.73
C ALA A 218 -11.33 4.71 2.08
N ALA A 219 -10.15 4.79 1.47
CA ALA A 219 -9.31 5.99 1.52
C ALA A 219 -9.98 7.10 0.72
N LYS A 220 -9.83 8.35 1.18
CA LYS A 220 -10.37 9.54 0.55
C LYS A 220 -9.30 10.63 0.52
N VAL A 221 -9.22 11.33 -0.60
CA VAL A 221 -8.55 12.63 -0.70
C VAL A 221 -9.61 13.68 -0.97
N ASP A 222 -9.76 14.65 -0.09
CA ASP A 222 -10.70 15.76 -0.21
C ASP A 222 -9.98 17.05 -0.60
N PHE A 223 -10.47 17.69 -1.66
CA PHE A 223 -10.00 18.98 -2.16
C PHE A 223 -10.95 20.14 -1.80
N GLY A 224 -11.90 19.92 -0.88
CA GLY A 224 -12.82 20.93 -0.33
C GLY A 224 -14.01 21.26 -1.23
N GLY A 225 -14.35 20.35 -2.14
CA GLY A 225 -15.43 20.50 -3.12
C GLY A 225 -15.47 19.38 -4.15
N ALA A 226 -14.35 18.67 -4.30
CA ALA A 226 -14.26 17.41 -5.00
C ALA A 226 -13.41 16.44 -4.16
N SER A 227 -13.67 15.14 -4.30
CA SER A 227 -12.87 14.11 -3.65
C SER A 227 -12.64 12.93 -4.56
N ILE A 228 -11.54 12.23 -4.36
CA ILE A 228 -11.29 10.90 -4.93
C ILE A 228 -11.28 9.89 -3.80
N THR A 229 -11.77 8.68 -4.07
CA THR A 229 -11.80 7.57 -3.11
C THR A 229 -11.23 6.31 -3.73
N GLY A 230 -10.61 5.46 -2.92
CA GLY A 230 -9.99 4.22 -3.36
C GLY A 230 -9.87 3.20 -2.25
N GLY A 231 -9.82 1.92 -2.62
CA GLY A 231 -9.77 0.81 -1.68
C GLY A 231 -11.08 0.59 -0.91
N SER A 232 -11.05 -0.34 0.04
CA SER A 232 -12.17 -0.63 0.94
C SER A 232 -11.64 -1.33 2.20
N SER A 233 -12.42 -1.30 3.29
CA SER A 233 -12.10 -2.00 4.53
C SER A 233 -10.72 -1.65 5.13
N LEU A 234 -10.25 -0.42 4.99
CA LEU A 234 -8.94 0.05 5.45
C LEU A 234 -8.89 0.39 6.96
N ALA A 235 -10.05 0.52 7.60
CA ALA A 235 -10.17 0.68 9.05
C ALA A 235 -10.28 -0.69 9.76
N ASN A 236 -9.38 -1.62 9.40
CA ASN A 236 -9.42 -3.02 9.85
C ASN A 236 -8.36 -3.35 10.93
N GLY A 237 -7.62 -2.36 11.41
CA GLY A 237 -6.53 -2.56 12.38
C GLY A 237 -5.27 -3.20 11.79
N ALA A 238 -5.13 -3.30 10.47
CA ALA A 238 -3.90 -3.70 9.78
C ALA A 238 -3.12 -2.48 9.26
N TRP A 239 -1.84 -2.68 8.98
CA TRP A 239 -1.00 -1.67 8.35
C TRP A 239 -1.32 -1.57 6.86
N HIS A 240 -1.56 -0.35 6.40
CA HIS A 240 -1.79 -0.02 4.99
C HIS A 240 -0.86 1.10 4.54
N HIS A 241 -0.44 1.05 3.29
CA HIS A 241 0.28 2.14 2.63
C HIS A 241 -0.70 2.99 1.84
N ILE A 242 -0.54 4.30 1.89
CA ILE A 242 -1.28 5.24 1.05
C ILE A 242 -0.31 6.19 0.36
N ALA A 243 -0.55 6.43 -0.92
CA ALA A 243 0.14 7.47 -1.66
C ALA A 243 -0.86 8.26 -2.51
N VAL A 244 -0.68 9.58 -2.54
CA VAL A 244 -1.48 10.52 -3.32
C VAL A 244 -0.53 11.34 -4.15
N THR A 245 -0.78 11.46 -5.44
CA THR A 245 -0.02 12.35 -6.33
C THR A 245 -0.96 13.33 -7.02
N VAL A 246 -0.55 14.59 -7.10
CA VAL A 246 -1.20 15.65 -7.86
C VAL A 246 -0.13 16.29 -8.74
N PRO A 247 -0.28 16.25 -10.08
CA PRO A 247 0.68 16.90 -10.95
C PRO A 247 0.62 18.42 -10.79
N GLU A 248 1.68 19.09 -11.22
CA GLU A 248 1.72 20.55 -11.31
C GLU A 248 0.56 21.08 -12.17
N GLY A 249 -0.18 22.07 -11.67
CA GLY A 249 -1.40 22.59 -12.29
C GLY A 249 -2.58 21.61 -12.31
N GLY A 250 -2.44 20.43 -11.70
CA GLY A 250 -3.46 19.38 -11.68
C GLY A 250 -4.67 19.73 -10.82
N ASN A 251 -5.84 19.22 -11.23
CA ASN A 251 -7.08 19.26 -10.46
C ASN A 251 -7.40 17.87 -9.86
N SER A 252 -8.56 17.74 -9.20
CA SER A 252 -9.00 16.47 -8.60
C SER A 252 -9.10 15.31 -9.58
N GLY A 253 -9.36 15.56 -10.88
CA GLY A 253 -9.39 14.55 -11.93
C GLY A 253 -8.00 14.12 -12.42
N SER A 254 -6.96 14.91 -12.14
CA SER A 254 -5.56 14.57 -12.41
C SER A 254 -4.86 13.91 -11.22
N ALA A 255 -5.47 13.97 -10.04
CA ALA A 255 -4.95 13.36 -8.84
C ALA A 255 -5.06 11.82 -8.92
N LYS A 256 -4.04 11.13 -8.39
CA LYS A 256 -4.03 9.67 -8.29
C LYS A 256 -3.91 9.27 -6.82
N LEU A 257 -4.71 8.29 -6.42
CA LEU A 257 -4.70 7.69 -5.09
C LEU A 257 -4.34 6.21 -5.22
N TYR A 258 -3.34 5.80 -4.47
CA TYR A 258 -2.81 4.44 -4.40
C TYR A 258 -2.96 3.94 -2.97
N VAL A 259 -3.38 2.69 -2.83
CA VAL A 259 -3.53 2.01 -1.55
C VAL A 259 -2.86 0.66 -1.67
N ASP A 260 -1.88 0.38 -0.80
CA ASP A 260 -1.08 -0.85 -0.77
C ASP A 260 -0.29 -1.19 -2.05
N GLY A 261 -0.09 -0.22 -2.95
CA GLY A 261 0.65 -0.39 -4.22
C GLY A 261 -0.22 -0.90 -5.34
#